data_AF-A0A847P576-F1
#
_entry.id   AF-A0A847P576-F1
#
_cell.length_a   1.000
_cell.length_b   1.000
_cell.length_c   1.000
_cell.angle_alpha   90.00
_cell.angle_beta   90.00
_cell.angle_gamma   90.00
#
_symmetry.space_group_name_H-M   'P 1'
#
loop_
_entity.id
_entity.type
_entity.pdbx_description
1 polymer ?
#
loop_
_entity_poly.entity_id
_entity_poly.type
_entity_poly.pdbx_seq_one_letter_code
_entity_poly.pdbx_strand_id
1 'polypeptide(L)' 'MDEIKNYMIFKAIQLYKEIYPCRSKTELGDCFTTEGNLVLFWFNTSDESTHVLTASLR' A
#
# COMPACT_ATOMS: atom_id res chain seq x y z
N MET A 1 7.16 -11.97 3.48
CA MET A 1 6.15 -10.89 3.40
C MET A 1 4.81 -11.54 3.14
N ASP A 2 3.76 -11.12 3.83
CA ASP A 2 2.38 -11.64 3.75
C ASP A 2 1.85 -11.60 2.29
N GLU A 3 1.20 -12.67 1.83
CA GLU A 3 0.68 -12.79 0.46
C GLU A 3 -0.29 -11.66 0.10
N ILE A 4 -1.13 -11.23 1.05
CA ILE A 4 -2.07 -10.12 0.86
C ILE A 4 -1.31 -8.83 0.61
N LYS A 5 -0.25 -8.56 1.37
CA LYS A 5 0.58 -7.35 1.22
C LYS A 5 1.28 -7.31 -0.13
N ASN A 6 1.85 -8.43 -0.57
CA ASN A 6 2.48 -8.54 -1.88
C ASN A 6 1.48 -8.29 -3.01
N TYR A 7 0.29 -8.88 -2.91
CA TYR A 7 -0.79 -8.66 -3.87
C TYR A 7 -1.23 -7.19 -3.92
N MET A 8 -1.36 -6.53 -2.77
CA MET A 8 -1.73 -5.12 -2.69
C MET A 8 -0.67 -4.20 -3.31
N ILE A 9 0.63 -4.46 -3.07
CA ILE A 9 1.74 -3.73 -3.71
C ILE A 9 1.69 -3.92 -5.22
N PHE A 10 1.56 -5.16 -5.69
CA PHE A 10 1.47 -5.46 -7.11
C PHE A 10 0.28 -4.71 -7.75
N LYS A 11 -0.89 -4.75 -7.11
CA LYS A 11 -2.08 -4.04 -7.60
C LYS A 11 -1.88 -2.52 -7.64
N ALA A 12 -1.22 -1.93 -6.65
CA ALA A 12 -0.90 -0.50 -6.65
C ALA A 12 0.04 -0.13 -7.81
N ILE A 13 1.09 -0.93 -8.06
CA ILE A 13 1.99 -0.74 -9.21
C ILE A 13 1.22 -0.82 -10.53
N GLN A 14 0.31 -1.79 -10.70
CA GLN A 14 -0.48 -1.91 -11.92
C GLN A 14 -1.39 -0.71 -12.16
N LEU A 15 -1.96 -0.10 -11.10
CA LEU A 15 -2.87 1.04 -11.22
C LEU A 15 -2.14 2.36 -11.44
N TYR A 16 -1.03 2.57 -10.73
CA TYR A 16 -0.37 3.88 -10.65
C TYR A 16 1.00 3.94 -11.33
N LYS A 17 1.49 2.81 -11.85
CA LYS A 17 2.80 2.61 -12.50
C LYS A 17 3.99 2.75 -11.54
N GLU A 18 4.09 3.88 -10.84
CA GLU A 18 5.14 4.18 -9.88
C GLU A 18 4.51 4.50 -8.52
N ILE A 19 4.98 3.81 -7.48
CA ILE A 19 4.53 4.01 -6.11
C ILE A 19 5.74 4.12 -5.18
N TYR A 20 5.58 4.91 -4.12
CA TYR A 20 6.62 5.20 -3.15
C TYR A 20 6.09 5.00 -1.72
N PRO A 21 6.98 4.70 -0.76
CA PRO A 21 6.63 4.71 0.65
C PRO A 21 5.97 6.04 1.04
N CYS A 22 4.93 5.99 1.86
CA CYS A 22 4.27 7.19 2.35
C CYS A 22 4.99 7.78 3.58
N ARG A 23 4.87 9.09 3.76
CA ARG A 23 5.43 9.83 4.91
C ARG A 23 6.95 9.64 5.06
N SER A 24 7.41 9.37 6.28
CA SER A 24 8.81 9.16 6.66
C SER A 24 9.24 7.69 6.58
N LYS A 25 8.47 6.82 5.93
CA LYS A 25 8.85 5.41 5.76
C LYS A 25 9.80 5.26 4.57
N THR A 26 10.71 4.30 4.66
CA THR A 26 11.69 4.01 3.60
C THR A 26 11.30 2.81 2.74
N GLU A 27 10.40 1.97 3.24
CA GLU A 27 9.99 0.74 2.58
C GLU A 27 8.46 0.65 2.45
N LEU A 28 7.97 0.09 1.34
CA LEU A 28 6.54 -0.13 1.13
C LEU A 28 5.95 -1.10 2.17
N GLY A 29 6.75 -2.05 2.65
CA GLY A 29 6.37 -3.01 3.70
C GLY A 29 5.96 -2.36 5.02
N ASP A 30 6.44 -1.13 5.27
CA ASP A 30 6.14 -0.34 6.47
C ASP A 30 4.90 0.55 6.35
N CYS A 31 4.26 0.55 5.17
CA CYS A 31 3.15 1.43 4.84
C CYS A 31 1.78 0.75 4.97
N PHE A 32 1.72 -0.35 5.71
CA PHE A 32 0.49 -1.08 5.99
C PHE A 32 -0.04 -0.78 7.38
N THR A 33 -1.35 -0.58 7.48
CA THR A 33 -2.07 -0.49 8.75
C THR A 33 -3.23 -1.48 8.74
N THR A 34 -3.64 -1.95 9.91
CA THR A 34 -4.80 -2.84 10.06
C THR A 34 -5.90 -2.12 10.81
N GLU A 35 -7.12 -2.16 10.27
CA GLU A 35 -8.32 -1.60 10.91
C GLU A 35 -9.44 -2.63 10.89
N GLY A 36 -9.77 -3.18 12.07
CA GLY A 36 -10.72 -4.29 12.17
C GLY A 36 -10.28 -5.49 11.32
N ASN A 37 -11.11 -5.85 10.32
CA ASN A 37 -10.83 -6.96 9.40
C ASN A 37 -10.24 -6.51 8.05
N LEU A 38 -9.72 -5.28 7.98
CA LEU A 38 -9.14 -4.69 6.79
C LEU A 38 -7.65 -4.45 6.96
N VAL A 39 -6.91 -4.69 5.87
CA VAL A 39 -5.55 -4.19 5.66
C VAL A 39 -5.65 -2.97 4.77
N LEU A 40 -5.06 -1.87 5.21
CA LEU A 40 -4.89 -0.64 4.46
C LEU A 40 -3.43 -0.55 4.03
N PHE A 41 -3.21 -0.19 2.77
CA PHE A 41 -1.90 0.03 2.19
C PHE A 41 -1.83 1.46 1.67
N TRP A 42 -0.99 2.27 2.32
CA TRP A 42 -0.79 3.68 2.00
C TRP A 42 0.45 3.84 1.14
N PHE A 43 0.39 4.63 0.08
CA PHE A 43 1.55 4.89 -0.76
C PHE A 43 1.41 6.25 -1.45
N ASN A 44 2.55 6.81 -1.81
CA ASN A 44 2.61 8.03 -2.61
C ASN A 44 2.83 7.69 -4.08
N THR A 45 2.42 8.59 -4.97
CA THR A 45 2.67 8.53 -6.41
C THR A 45 3.55 9.70 -6.86
N SER A 46 4.01 9.68 -8.11
CA SER A 46 4.92 10.71 -8.64
C SER A 46 4.31 12.11 -8.75
N ASP A 47 2.99 12.22 -8.64
CA ASP A 47 2.26 13.49 -8.55
C ASP A 47 2.14 14.03 -7.12
N GLU A 48 2.93 13.50 -6.18
CA GLU A 48 2.96 13.87 -4.76
C GLU A 48 1.65 13.62 -3.99
N SER A 49 0.70 12.89 -4.58
CA SER A 49 -0.53 12.50 -3.90
C SER A 49 -0.35 11.23 -3.06
N THR A 50 -1.18 11.08 -2.02
CA THR A 50 -1.23 9.88 -1.17
C THR A 50 -2.49 9.10 -1.45
N HIS A 51 -2.33 7.81 -1.76
CA HIS A 51 -3.41 6.87 -2.01
C HIS A 51 -3.49 5.80 -0.93
N VAL A 52 -4.66 5.18 -0.82
CA VAL A 52 -4.89 4.02 0.04
C VAL A 52 -5.59 2.90 -0.75
N LEU A 53 -5.06 1.69 -0.66
CA LEU A 53 -5.76 0.47 -1.07
C LEU A 53 -6.19 -0.31 0.16
N THR A 54 -7.36 -0.96 0.08
CA THR A 54 -7.89 -1.78 1.17
C THR A 54 -8.12 -3.22 0.70
N ALA A 55 -7.82 -4.18 1.56
CA ALA A 55 -8.15 -5.59 1.37
C ALA A 55 -8.73 -6.18 2.66
N SER A 56 -9.63 -7.16 2.55
CA SER A 56 -10.17 -7.86 3.71
C SER A 56 -9.28 -9.04 4.10
N LEU A 57 -9.10 -9.27 5.40
CA LEU A 57 -8.40 -10.43 5.98
C LEU A 57 -9.26 -11.72 6.00
N ARG A 58 -10.21 -11.84 5.07
CA ARG A 58 -11.17 -12.96 5.05
C ARG A 58 -10.54 -14.26 4.59
#